data_AF-A0A974RTG7-F1
#
_entry.id   AF-A0A974RTG7-F1
#
_cell.length_a   1.000
_cell.length_b   1.000
_cell.length_c   1.000
_cell.angle_alpha   90.00
_cell.angle_beta   90.00
_cell.angle_gamma   90.00
#
_symmetry.space_group_name_H-M   'P 1'
#
loop_
_entity.id
_entity.type
_entity.pdbx_description
1 polymer ?
#
loop_
_entity_poly.entity_id
_entity_poly.type
_entity_poly.pdbx_seq_one_letter_code
_entity_poly.pdbx_strand_id
1 'polypeptide(L)'
;MSQYILSDWRNDNPENPFIVMGQIDYGRYLERIIDVFRDGRTDAIVCEGNFYEPVPMPEVETINEADEFTACYTSASVFEGVWQEATDTRRLSPTSINNLMQTLHNPDHPTQGA
;
A
#
# COMPACT_ATOMS: atom_id res chain seq x y z
N MET A 1 -10.52 8.76 -11.99
CA MET A 1 -9.08 8.49 -11.76
C MET A 1 -9.00 7.58 -10.56
N SER A 2 -8.10 6.58 -10.57
CA SER A 2 -7.93 5.68 -9.42
C SER A 2 -7.38 6.45 -8.21
N GLN A 3 -7.75 6.02 -7.02
CA GLN A 3 -7.18 6.48 -5.76
C GLN A 3 -6.11 5.49 -5.29
N TYR A 4 -5.15 5.96 -4.50
CA TYR A 4 -4.08 5.13 -3.98
C TYR A 4 -4.00 5.33 -2.47
N ILE A 5 -4.06 4.23 -1.73
CA ILE A 5 -3.91 4.23 -0.27
C ILE A 5 -2.61 3.52 0.06
N LEU A 6 -1.85 4.12 0.97
CA LEU A 6 -0.69 3.53 1.62
C LEU A 6 -1.04 3.38 3.10
N SER A 7 -0.83 2.19 3.67
CA SER A 7 -1.04 1.95 5.09
C SER A 7 0.12 1.22 5.74
N ASP A 8 0.39 1.60 6.99
CA ASP A 8 1.13 0.82 7.98
C ASP A 8 0.13 -0.03 8.77
N TRP A 9 0.42 -1.31 8.90
CA TRP A 9 -0.32 -2.25 9.73
C TRP A 9 0.54 -2.70 10.91
N ARG A 10 0.27 -2.09 12.06
CA ARG A 10 0.91 -2.35 13.35
C ARG A 10 0.37 -3.64 13.93
N ASN A 11 0.94 -4.75 13.47
CA ASN A 11 0.75 -6.06 14.06
C ASN A 11 2.11 -6.63 14.50
N ASP A 12 2.13 -7.71 15.28
CA ASP A 12 3.35 -8.43 15.70
C ASP A 12 3.57 -9.73 14.92
N ASN A 13 2.65 -10.10 14.02
CA ASN A 13 2.76 -11.33 13.25
C ASN A 13 3.74 -11.14 12.09
N PRO A 14 4.84 -11.92 12.01
CA PRO A 14 5.77 -11.84 10.89
C PRO A 14 5.18 -12.36 9.57
N GLU A 15 4.10 -13.16 9.62
CA GLU A 15 3.41 -13.66 8.43
C GLU A 15 2.44 -12.65 7.82
N ASN A 16 2.14 -11.56 8.53
CA ASN A 16 1.32 -10.48 8.02
C ASN A 16 2.21 -9.38 7.42
N PRO A 17 1.75 -8.70 6.37
CA PRO A 17 2.42 -7.49 5.91
C PRO A 17 2.39 -6.41 7.00
N PHE A 18 3.33 -5.50 6.93
CA PHE A 18 3.37 -4.30 7.76
C PHE A 18 3.17 -3.02 6.94
N ILE A 19 3.39 -3.07 5.62
CA ILE A 19 2.97 -2.01 4.70
C ILE A 19 2.06 -2.63 3.65
N VAL A 20 0.93 -1.97 3.39
CA VAL A 20 -0.01 -2.35 2.33
C VAL A 20 -0.26 -1.14 1.44
N MET A 21 -0.20 -1.34 0.13
CA MET A 21 -0.55 -0.32 -0.87
C MET A 21 -1.68 -0.82 -1.75
N GLY A 22 -2.75 -0.05 -1.89
CA GLY A 22 -3.87 -0.36 -2.77
C GLY A 22 -4.06 0.68 -3.85
N GLN A 23 -4.20 0.25 -5.11
CA GLN A 23 -4.84 1.03 -6.17
C GLN A 23 -6.33 0.71 -6.19
N ILE A 24 -7.14 1.74 -6.15
CA ILE A 24 -8.59 1.66 -6.01
C ILE A 24 -9.24 2.36 -7.20
N ASP A 25 -10.17 1.70 -7.88
CA ASP A 25 -10.92 2.28 -8.98
C ASP A 25 -11.95 3.33 -8.52
N TYR A 26 -12.68 3.91 -9.48
CA TYR A 26 -13.72 4.90 -9.19
C TYR A 26 -14.92 4.33 -8.41
N GLY A 27 -15.19 3.03 -8.54
CA GLY A 27 -16.20 2.32 -7.78
C GLY A 27 -15.75 1.94 -6.36
N ARG A 28 -14.54 2.36 -5.96
CA ARG A 28 -13.90 2.02 -4.68
C ARG A 28 -13.47 0.56 -4.58
N TYR A 29 -13.27 -0.15 -5.68
CA TYR A 29 -12.77 -1.53 -5.67
C TYR A 29 -11.27 -1.59 -5.91
N LEU A 30 -10.58 -2.54 -5.25
CA LEU A 30 -9.15 -2.77 -5.47
C LEU A 30 -8.90 -3.27 -6.90
N GLU A 31 -7.99 -2.62 -7.62
CA GLU A 31 -7.47 -3.06 -8.91
C GLU A 31 -6.12 -3.78 -8.75
N ARG A 32 -5.28 -3.27 -7.85
CA ARG A 32 -3.95 -3.81 -7.54
C ARG A 32 -3.64 -3.61 -6.06
N ILE A 33 -2.94 -4.56 -5.47
CA ILE A 33 -2.45 -4.48 -4.09
C ILE A 33 -0.99 -4.92 -4.01
N ILE A 34 -0.23 -4.26 -3.13
CA ILE A 34 1.15 -4.61 -2.79
C ILE A 34 1.22 -4.81 -1.29
N ASP A 35 1.51 -6.04 -0.88
CA ASP A 35 1.77 -6.40 0.51
C ASP A 35 3.28 -6.47 0.73
N VAL A 36 3.80 -5.70 1.68
CA VAL A 36 5.22 -5.70 2.05
C VAL A 36 5.39 -6.33 3.42
N PHE A 37 6.26 -7.35 3.50
CA PHE A 37 6.58 -8.07 4.72
C PHE A 37 7.84 -7.51 5.38
N ARG A 38 8.02 -7.77 6.68
CA ARG A 38 9.13 -7.20 7.47
C ARG A 38 10.51 -7.61 6.98
N ASP A 39 10.61 -8.76 6.32
CA ASP A 39 11.85 -9.23 5.70
C ASP A 39 12.12 -8.58 4.33
N GLY A 40 11.25 -7.66 3.89
CA GLY A 40 11.30 -6.96 2.62
C GLY A 40 10.71 -7.75 1.46
N ARG A 41 10.17 -8.96 1.66
CA ARG A 41 9.43 -9.68 0.63
C ARG A 41 8.18 -8.89 0.24
N THR A 42 7.74 -9.03 -1.01
CA THR A 42 6.49 -8.45 -1.49
C THR A 42 5.59 -9.46 -2.17
N ASP A 43 4.29 -9.30 -1.99
CA ASP A 43 3.27 -9.89 -2.85
C ASP A 43 2.57 -8.76 -3.61
N ALA A 44 2.78 -8.70 -4.94
CA ALA A 44 2.12 -7.75 -5.83
C ALA A 44 1.04 -8.48 -6.63
N ILE A 45 -0.21 -8.10 -6.41
CA ILE A 45 -1.38 -8.86 -6.86
C ILE A 45 -2.25 -7.94 -7.72
N VAL A 46 -2.66 -8.44 -8.89
CA VAL A 46 -3.72 -7.81 -9.70
C VAL A 46 -5.04 -8.40 -9.25
N CYS A 47 -5.94 -7.54 -8.79
CA CYS A 47 -7.27 -7.92 -8.32
C CYS A 47 -8.20 -8.05 -9.52
N GLU A 48 -8.07 -9.15 -10.27
CA GLU A 48 -9.05 -9.48 -11.32
C GLU A 48 -10.38 -9.86 -10.67
N GLY A 49 -11.49 -9.30 -11.16
CA GLY A 49 -12.84 -9.27 -10.57
C GLY A 49 -13.57 -10.59 -10.31
N ASN A 50 -12.88 -11.58 -9.74
CA ASN A 50 -13.39 -12.91 -9.36
C ASN A 50 -13.69 -13.02 -7.85
N PHE A 51 -13.93 -11.91 -7.16
CA PHE A 51 -14.54 -11.99 -5.84
C PHE A 51 -16.05 -12.18 -6.03
N TYR A 52 -16.60 -13.28 -5.49
CA TYR A 52 -18.03 -13.57 -5.56
C TYR A 52 -18.88 -12.42 -4.99
N GLU A 53 -18.32 -11.64 -4.06
CA GLU A 53 -18.88 -10.41 -3.51
C GLU A 53 -17.73 -9.41 -3.27
N PRO A 54 -17.39 -8.55 -4.25
CA PRO A 54 -16.35 -7.55 -4.04
C PRO A 54 -16.85 -6.52 -3.01
N VAL A 55 -16.08 -6.29 -1.95
CA VAL A 55 -16.35 -5.26 -0.96
C VAL A 55 -15.59 -3.99 -1.35
N PRO A 56 -16.24 -2.81 -1.41
CA PRO A 56 -15.52 -1.58 -1.67
C PRO A 56 -14.52 -1.29 -0.54
N MET A 57 -13.34 -0.82 -0.90
CA MET A 57 -12.31 -0.39 0.04
C MET A 57 -12.83 0.75 0.93
N PRO A 58 -12.67 0.66 2.26
CA PRO A 58 -13.00 1.74 3.19
C PRO A 58 -12.13 2.99 2.97
N GLU A 59 -12.67 4.16 3.34
CA GLU A 59 -11.95 5.44 3.28
C GLU A 59 -10.76 5.43 4.25
N VAL A 60 -9.74 6.25 3.98
CA VAL A 60 -8.57 6.40 4.86
C VAL A 60 -8.99 6.74 6.29
N GLU A 61 -10.01 7.59 6.46
CA GLU A 61 -10.57 7.94 7.77
C GLU A 61 -11.07 6.70 8.51
N THR A 62 -11.86 5.84 7.83
CA THR A 62 -12.38 4.59 8.39
C THR A 62 -11.27 3.58 8.70
N ILE A 63 -10.26 3.46 7.84
CA ILE A 63 -9.11 2.60 8.11
C ILE A 63 -8.39 3.04 9.40
N ASN A 64 -8.24 4.35 9.59
CA ASN A 64 -7.59 4.95 10.76
C ASN A 64 -8.43 4.93 12.04
N GLU A 65 -9.71 4.53 12.00
CA GLU A 65 -10.51 4.31 13.22
C GLU A 65 -10.00 3.12 14.04
N ALA A 66 -9.29 2.18 13.39
CA ALA A 66 -8.65 1.06 14.05
C ALA A 66 -7.21 1.42 14.48
N ASP A 67 -6.92 1.27 15.78
CA ASP A 67 -5.63 1.61 16.40
C ASP A 67 -4.43 0.83 15.84
N GLU A 68 -4.65 -0.26 15.10
CA GLU A 68 -3.60 -1.05 14.47
C GLU A 68 -3.18 -0.51 13.09
N PHE A 69 -3.90 0.45 12.52
CA PHE A 69 -3.59 1.01 11.21
C PHE A 69 -3.11 2.46 11.28
N THR A 70 -2.31 2.84 10.31
CA THR A 70 -2.06 4.24 9.94
C THR A 70 -2.06 4.29 8.43
N ALA A 71 -3.03 4.99 7.85
CA ALA A 71 -3.23 5.06 6.41
C ALA A 71 -3.24 6.51 5.93
N CYS A 72 -2.75 6.73 4.72
CA CYS A 72 -2.83 7.99 4.02
C CYS A 72 -3.12 7.77 2.53
N TYR A 73 -3.65 8.80 1.88
CA TYR A 73 -3.66 8.83 0.42
C TYR A 73 -2.23 9.02 -0.10
N THR A 74 -1.90 8.37 -1.21
CA THR A 74 -0.61 8.52 -1.90
C THR A 74 -0.83 8.78 -3.39
N SER A 75 0.27 8.99 -4.11
CA SER A 75 0.23 9.28 -5.55
C SER A 75 0.40 8.02 -6.39
N ALA A 76 -0.14 8.06 -7.62
CA ALA A 76 0.10 7.03 -8.62
C ALA A 76 1.59 6.80 -8.86
N SER A 77 2.41 7.85 -8.89
CA SER A 77 3.86 7.76 -9.12
C SER A 77 4.57 6.95 -8.04
N VAL A 78 4.20 7.12 -6.77
CA VAL A 78 4.75 6.31 -5.68
C VAL A 78 4.32 4.85 -5.84
N PHE A 79 3.04 4.60 -6.11
CA PHE A 79 2.53 3.26 -6.31
C PHE A 79 3.21 2.53 -7.48
N GLU A 80 3.32 3.14 -8.66
CA GLU A 80 3.95 2.51 -9.82
C GLU A 80 5.44 2.21 -9.59
N GLY A 81 6.16 3.09 -8.89
CA GLY A 81 7.56 2.84 -8.55
C GLY A 81 7.73 1.59 -7.69
N VAL A 82 6.90 1.44 -6.65
CA VAL A 82 6.89 0.26 -5.78
C VAL A 82 6.40 -0.97 -6.53
N TRP A 83 5.35 -0.84 -7.34
CA TRP A 83 4.79 -1.91 -8.15
C TRP A 83 5.86 -2.50 -9.09
N GLN A 84 6.61 -1.64 -9.77
CA GLN A 84 7.68 -2.07 -10.66
C GLN A 84 8.79 -2.83 -9.90
N GLU A 85 9.26 -2.29 -8.78
CA GLU A 85 10.29 -2.95 -7.96
C GLU A 85 9.81 -4.30 -7.40
N ALA A 86 8.57 -4.34 -6.88
CA ALA A 86 7.95 -5.53 -6.32
C ALA A 86 7.71 -6.61 -7.37
N THR A 87 7.30 -6.25 -8.59
CA THR A 87 7.09 -7.22 -9.68
C THR A 87 8.39 -7.71 -10.30
N ASP A 88 9.43 -6.88 -10.38
CA ASP A 88 10.76 -7.25 -10.90
C ASP A 88 11.54 -8.15 -9.94
N THR A 89 11.56 -7.80 -8.66
CA THR A 89 12.47 -8.43 -7.68
C THR A 89 11.76 -9.27 -6.62
N ARG A 90 10.42 -9.17 -6.51
CA ARG A 90 9.60 -9.75 -5.42
C ARG A 90 10.01 -9.31 -4.02
N ARG A 91 10.73 -8.19 -3.93
CA ARG A 91 11.22 -7.59 -2.69
C ARG A 91 11.24 -6.07 -2.84
N LEU A 92 11.26 -5.35 -1.73
CA LEU A 92 11.64 -3.95 -1.72
C LEU A 92 13.01 -3.77 -1.10
N SER A 93 13.76 -2.83 -1.65
CA SER A 93 14.98 -2.35 -1.05
C SER A 93 14.69 -1.63 0.28
N PRO A 94 15.64 -1.63 1.22
CA PRO A 94 15.51 -0.88 2.47
C PRO A 94 15.23 0.62 2.23
N THR A 95 15.78 1.19 1.15
CA THR A 95 15.54 2.58 0.76
C THR A 95 14.07 2.81 0.42
N SER A 96 13.48 1.96 -0.42
CA SER A 96 12.06 2.05 -0.79
C SER A 96 11.15 1.93 0.42
N ILE A 97 11.43 0.97 1.31
CA ILE A 97 10.66 0.80 2.57
C ILE A 97 10.74 2.06 3.44
N ASN A 98 11.93 2.63 3.61
CA ASN A 98 12.10 3.87 4.39
C ASN A 98 11.31 5.04 3.78
N ASN A 99 11.31 5.19 2.46
CA ASN A 99 10.55 6.24 1.78
C ASN A 99 9.03 6.08 1.98
N LEU A 100 8.52 4.84 1.98
CA LEU A 100 7.11 4.56 2.27
C LEU A 100 6.76 4.92 3.70
N MET A 101 7.59 4.56 4.66
CA MET A 101 7.40 4.94 6.07
C MET A 101 7.44 6.45 6.27
N GLN A 102 8.34 7.16 5.59
CA GLN A 102 8.36 8.62 5.64
C GLN A 102 7.08 9.24 5.07
N THR A 103 6.55 8.66 3.98
CA THR A 103 5.29 9.13 3.37
C THR A 103 4.12 8.97 4.34
N LEU A 104 4.07 7.85 5.08
CA LEU A 104 3.05 7.59 6.11
C LEU A 104 3.11 8.59 7.27
N HIS A 105 4.31 8.93 7.72
CA HIS A 105 4.50 9.84 8.86
C HIS A 105 4.49 11.31 8.48
N ASN A 106 4.63 11.64 7.19
CA ASN A 106 4.75 13.01 6.70
C ASN A 106 4.01 13.22 5.36
N PRO A 107 2.69 13.03 5.30
CA PRO A 107 1.92 13.04 4.06
C PRO A 107 1.94 14.40 3.31
N ASP A 108 2.20 15.51 4.01
CA ASP A 108 2.34 16.86 3.43
C ASP A 108 3.71 17.12 2.77
N HIS A 109 4.70 16.26 2.97
CA HIS A 109 6.01 16.35 2.35
C HIS A 109 6.35 15.04 1.62
N PRO A 110 5.88 14.86 0.38
CA PRO A 110 6.31 13.73 -0.43
C PRO A 110 7.83 13.81 -0.56
N THR A 111 8.52 12.73 -0.17
CA THR A 111 9.96 12.56 -0.31
C THR A 111 10.34 12.89 -1.76
N GLN A 112 10.97 14.05 -1.97
CA GLN A 112 11.47 14.42 -3.28
C GLN A 112 12.61 13.46 -3.62
N GLY A 113 12.33 12.50 -4.50
CA GLY A 113 13.36 11.67 -5.11
C GLY A 113 14.34 12.55 -5.88
N ALA A 114 15.63 12.38 -5.60
CA ALA A 114 16.74 12.82 -6.44
C ALA A 114 17.27 11.62 -7.23
#